data_AF-A0A6I1MLD1-F1
#
_entry.id   AF-A0A6I1MLD1-F1
#
_cell.length_a   1.000
_cell.length_b   1.000
_cell.length_c   1.000
_cell.angle_alpha   90.00
_cell.angle_beta   90.00
_cell.angle_gamma   90.00
#
_symmetry.space_group_name_H-M   'P 1'
#
loop_
_entity.id
_entity.type
_entity.pdbx_description
1 polymer ?
#
loop_
_entity_poly.entity_id
_entity_poly.type
_entity_poly.pdbx_seq_one_letter_code
_entity_poly.pdbx_strand_id
1 'polypeptide(L)'
;MVGNYIINDAKVFKIFVVATMSSGKSTFINALIGDDLLPSKNEACTVKPVFIINNNEENYKLFVNHNNENKVISKANATIIEKLNSEANVDSLYIEGRIQAVDNCDKQVVIVDTPGTNNSLDITHMNVTYELMEKVKAGLIVYLINATQFGINDDLKLLSHIATKVNNSNGKVNILIVVNKIDELDDEKECIETTINNVYKYVENIGIKNFSIIPISALAAKLFNSILMGKGLTRKEMKNFISYYELFNHKDYDVRKFSIIGSTQVENQYVAIGDNKYKKIDILMAMENTGITLVSGFIKEMVENK
;
A
#
# COMPACT_ATOMS: atom_id res chain seq x y z
N MET A 1 -5.33 -6.36 -28.32
CA MET A 1 -6.68 -5.90 -27.97
C MET A 1 -7.02 -6.48 -26.62
N VAL A 2 -7.11 -5.64 -25.59
CA VAL A 2 -7.73 -6.00 -24.31
C VAL A 2 -9.18 -5.54 -24.43
N GLY A 3 -10.16 -6.37 -24.08
CA GLY A 3 -11.58 -6.04 -24.23
C GLY A 3 -11.86 -4.65 -23.66
N ASN A 4 -12.06 -3.65 -24.53
CA ASN A 4 -12.22 -2.22 -24.25
C ASN A 4 -11.19 -1.50 -23.34
N TYR A 5 -10.26 -2.17 -22.67
CA TYR A 5 -9.27 -1.54 -21.79
C TYR A 5 -7.91 -1.42 -22.49
N ILE A 6 -7.83 -0.49 -23.44
CA ILE A 6 -6.57 0.23 -23.61
C ILE A 6 -6.49 1.13 -22.39
N ILE A 7 -5.74 0.73 -21.36
CA ILE A 7 -5.24 1.69 -20.35
C ILE A 7 -4.51 2.72 -21.19
N ASN A 8 -5.18 3.85 -21.46
CA ASN A 8 -4.58 4.89 -22.25
C ASN A 8 -3.48 5.47 -21.37
N ASP A 9 -2.24 5.09 -21.66
CA ASP A 9 -1.08 5.52 -20.88
C ASP A 9 -0.99 7.05 -20.75
N ALA A 10 -1.64 7.82 -21.63
CA ALA A 10 -1.72 9.27 -21.54
C ALA A 10 -2.77 9.79 -20.53
N LYS A 11 -3.73 8.97 -20.11
CA LYS A 11 -4.81 9.31 -19.16
C LYS A 11 -4.70 8.59 -17.82
N VAL A 12 -3.64 7.81 -17.63
CA VAL A 12 -3.49 6.95 -16.46
C VAL A 12 -2.28 7.39 -15.64
N PHE A 13 -2.48 7.50 -14.34
CA PHE A 13 -1.40 7.70 -13.38
C PHE A 13 -1.07 6.37 -12.71
N LYS A 14 0.10 5.81 -13.03
CA LYS A 14 0.53 4.50 -12.49
C LYS A 14 1.35 4.68 -11.22
N ILE A 15 1.00 3.91 -10.21
CA ILE A 15 1.71 3.80 -8.93
C ILE A 15 2.31 2.40 -8.87
N PHE A 16 3.63 2.30 -9.02
CA PHE A 16 4.34 1.02 -8.96
C PHE A 16 4.78 0.78 -7.54
N VAL A 17 4.21 -0.24 -6.89
CA VAL A 17 4.56 -0.58 -5.52
C VAL A 17 5.61 -1.68 -5.54
N VAL A 18 6.82 -1.31 -5.14
CA VAL A 18 8.00 -2.16 -5.17
C VAL A 18 8.50 -2.36 -3.75
N ALA A 19 8.89 -3.57 -3.40
CA ALA A 19 9.37 -3.91 -2.07
C ALA A 19 10.36 -5.06 -2.15
N THR A 20 11.30 -5.10 -1.21
CA THR A 20 12.02 -6.33 -0.89
C THR A 20 11.18 -7.28 -0.05
N MET A 21 11.64 -8.53 0.07
CA MET A 21 10.93 -9.60 0.78
C MET A 21 10.46 -9.15 2.17
N SER A 22 9.26 -9.55 2.55
CA SER A 22 8.70 -9.37 3.90
C SER A 22 8.51 -7.93 4.39
N SER A 23 8.62 -6.92 3.53
CA SER A 23 8.34 -5.50 3.86
C SER A 23 6.84 -5.16 3.94
N GLY A 24 5.95 -6.13 3.70
CA GLY A 24 4.50 -5.96 3.89
C GLY A 24 3.76 -5.30 2.72
N LYS A 25 4.24 -5.47 1.48
CA LYS A 25 3.65 -4.89 0.25
C LYS A 25 2.15 -5.13 0.10
N SER A 26 1.69 -6.38 0.15
CA SER A 26 0.25 -6.68 0.01
C SER A 26 -0.57 -6.05 1.13
N THR A 27 -0.05 -6.06 2.36
CA THR A 27 -0.70 -5.41 3.52
C THR A 27 -0.82 -3.89 3.31
N PHE A 28 0.24 -3.25 2.80
CA PHE A 28 0.23 -1.82 2.47
C PHE A 28 -0.78 -1.50 1.37
N ILE A 29 -0.82 -2.29 0.29
CA ILE A 29 -1.78 -2.07 -0.79
C ILE A 29 -3.21 -2.26 -0.27
N ASN A 30 -3.48 -3.30 0.53
CA ASN A 30 -4.79 -3.49 1.16
C ASN A 30 -5.15 -2.32 2.09
N ALA A 31 -4.19 -1.75 2.81
CA ALA A 31 -4.40 -0.56 3.63
C ALA A 31 -4.78 0.67 2.80
N LEU A 32 -4.16 0.87 1.62
CA LEU A 32 -4.53 1.94 0.68
C LEU A 32 -5.90 1.71 0.04
N ILE A 33 -6.22 0.46 -0.30
CA ILE A 33 -7.52 0.09 -0.87
C ILE A 33 -8.63 0.28 0.15
N GLY A 34 -8.36 -0.01 1.42
CA GLY A 34 -9.36 -0.08 2.49
C GLY A 34 -10.00 -1.46 2.62
N ASP A 35 -9.56 -2.45 1.84
CA ASP A 35 -10.11 -3.80 1.84
C ASP A 35 -9.03 -4.88 1.81
N ASP A 36 -9.34 -6.08 2.31
CA ASP A 36 -8.49 -7.26 2.25
C ASP A 36 -8.62 -7.96 0.88
N LEU A 37 -8.21 -7.23 -0.15
CA LEU A 37 -8.34 -7.68 -1.54
C LEU A 37 -7.22 -8.64 -1.94
N LEU A 38 -5.96 -8.26 -1.67
CA LEU A 38 -4.80 -9.07 -2.00
C LEU A 38 -4.48 -10.07 -0.88
N PRO A 39 -4.03 -11.29 -1.20
CA PRO A 39 -3.55 -12.21 -0.19
C PRO A 39 -2.32 -11.64 0.54
N SER A 40 -2.41 -11.52 1.88
CA SER A 40 -1.33 -11.05 2.76
C SER A 40 -0.83 -12.19 3.66
N LYS A 41 -0.01 -13.10 3.13
CA LYS A 41 0.72 -14.12 3.91
C LYS A 41 2.21 -13.77 3.96
N ASN A 42 2.94 -14.39 4.90
CA ASN A 42 4.38 -14.20 5.06
C ASN A 42 5.19 -14.80 3.88
N GLU A 43 4.61 -15.75 3.14
CA GLU A 43 5.20 -16.31 1.92
C GLU A 43 4.88 -15.41 0.70
N ALA A 44 5.71 -15.45 -0.34
CA ALA A 44 5.50 -14.66 -1.56
C ALA A 44 4.14 -15.00 -2.19
N CYS A 45 3.16 -14.09 -2.06
CA CYS A 45 1.83 -14.31 -2.64
C CYS A 45 1.69 -13.77 -4.07
N THR A 46 2.58 -12.86 -4.47
CA THR A 46 2.54 -12.19 -5.77
C THR A 46 3.59 -12.81 -6.70
N VAL A 47 3.17 -13.78 -7.50
CA VAL A 47 3.99 -14.35 -8.60
C VAL A 47 3.83 -13.53 -9.88
N LYS A 48 2.70 -12.83 -10.03
CA LYS A 48 2.29 -12.13 -11.24
C LYS A 48 1.89 -10.70 -10.96
N PRO A 49 2.09 -9.78 -11.92
CA PRO A 49 1.63 -8.41 -11.74
C PRO A 49 0.11 -8.35 -11.59
N VAL A 50 -0.34 -7.63 -10.56
CA VAL A 50 -1.74 -7.29 -10.34
C VAL A 50 -1.92 -5.79 -10.54
N PHE A 51 -2.81 -5.42 -11.46
CA PHE A 51 -3.15 -4.04 -11.76
C PHE A 51 -4.48 -3.70 -11.10
N ILE A 52 -4.48 -2.76 -10.17
CA ILE A 52 -5.68 -2.35 -9.43
C ILE A 52 -6.06 -0.95 -9.91
N ILE A 53 -7.18 -0.89 -10.61
CA ILE A 53 -7.67 0.29 -11.33
C ILE A 53 -8.74 0.95 -10.47
N ASN A 54 -8.47 2.20 -10.04
CA ASN A 54 -9.42 2.98 -9.25
C ASN A 54 -10.64 3.35 -10.10
N ASN A 55 -11.84 3.14 -9.55
CA ASN A 55 -13.10 3.63 -10.10
C ASN A 55 -14.16 3.82 -9.01
N ASN A 56 -15.41 4.07 -9.41
CA ASN A 56 -16.54 4.27 -8.49
C ASN A 56 -17.31 2.99 -8.12
N GLU A 57 -16.83 1.81 -8.54
CA GLU A 57 -17.51 0.56 -8.25
C GLU A 57 -17.19 0.11 -6.82
N GLU A 58 -18.23 -0.15 -6.03
CA GLU A 58 -18.08 -0.68 -4.67
C GLU A 58 -17.61 -2.13 -4.66
N ASN A 59 -17.95 -2.90 -5.71
CA ASN A 59 -17.55 -4.29 -5.85
C ASN A 59 -16.37 -4.43 -6.80
N TYR A 60 -15.37 -5.21 -6.39
CA TYR A 60 -14.20 -5.47 -7.21
C TYR A 60 -14.49 -6.46 -8.34
N LYS A 61 -14.29 -6.03 -9.59
CA LYS A 61 -14.36 -6.88 -10.79
C LYS A 61 -12.95 -7.38 -11.14
N LEU A 62 -12.81 -8.66 -11.48
CA LEU A 62 -11.52 -9.26 -11.81
C LEU A 62 -11.47 -9.62 -13.31
N PHE A 63 -10.34 -9.35 -13.93
CA PHE A 63 -10.05 -9.75 -15.29
C PHE A 63 -8.70 -10.43 -15.32
N VAL A 64 -8.59 -11.46 -16.15
CA VAL A 64 -7.40 -12.29 -16.25
C VAL A 64 -6.92 -12.26 -17.69
N ASN A 65 -5.65 -11.94 -17.88
CA ASN A 65 -4.99 -12.16 -19.14
C ASN A 65 -4.40 -13.58 -19.15
N HIS A 66 -4.86 -14.39 -20.08
CA HIS A 66 -4.50 -15.79 -20.25
C HIS A 66 -4.12 -16.01 -21.71
N ASN A 67 -2.83 -16.22 -22.01
CA ASN A 67 -2.33 -16.40 -23.38
C ASN A 67 -2.72 -15.27 -24.35
N ASN A 68 -2.66 -14.00 -23.90
CA ASN A 68 -3.15 -12.82 -24.62
C ASN A 68 -4.67 -12.75 -24.87
N GLU A 69 -5.46 -13.65 -24.27
CA GLU A 69 -6.92 -13.58 -24.26
C GLU A 69 -7.42 -13.13 -22.88
N ASN A 70 -8.44 -12.28 -22.86
CA ASN A 70 -8.98 -11.75 -21.61
C ASN A 70 -10.22 -12.53 -21.19
N LYS A 71 -10.23 -13.01 -19.95
CA LYS A 71 -11.38 -13.65 -19.33
C LYS A 71 -11.90 -12.80 -18.18
N VAL A 72 -13.20 -12.53 -18.19
CA VAL A 72 -13.89 -11.80 -17.10
C VAL A 72 -14.19 -12.79 -15.98
N ILE A 73 -13.78 -12.45 -14.76
CA ILE A 73 -14.17 -13.14 -13.53
C ILE A 73 -14.96 -12.13 -12.69
N SER A 74 -16.26 -12.37 -12.54
CA SER A 74 -17.21 -11.35 -12.06
C SER A 74 -16.94 -10.81 -10.65
N LYS A 75 -16.16 -11.50 -9.81
CA LYS A 75 -15.85 -11.06 -8.44
C LYS A 75 -14.39 -11.30 -8.08
N ALA A 76 -13.71 -10.27 -7.59
CA ALA A 76 -12.38 -10.37 -7.00
C ALA A 76 -12.47 -10.59 -5.49
N ASN A 77 -11.62 -11.48 -4.95
CA ASN A 77 -11.32 -11.58 -3.53
C ASN A 77 -9.96 -12.27 -3.35
N ALA A 78 -9.40 -12.22 -2.13
CA ALA A 78 -8.08 -12.77 -1.83
C ALA A 78 -7.93 -14.25 -2.24
N THR A 79 -8.95 -15.09 -2.01
CA THR A 79 -8.89 -16.52 -2.34
C THR A 79 -8.84 -16.77 -3.85
N ILE A 80 -9.64 -16.03 -4.63
CA ILE A 80 -9.65 -16.15 -6.09
C ILE A 80 -8.32 -15.65 -6.68
N ILE A 81 -7.81 -14.52 -6.18
CA ILE A 81 -6.54 -13.94 -6.61
C ILE A 81 -5.38 -14.89 -6.30
N GLU A 82 -5.36 -15.47 -5.09
CA GLU A 82 -4.35 -16.46 -4.69
C GLU A 82 -4.35 -17.68 -5.63
N LYS A 83 -5.54 -18.22 -5.94
CA LYS A 83 -5.68 -19.33 -6.87
C LYS A 83 -5.10 -18.98 -8.24
N LEU A 84 -5.52 -17.85 -8.83
CA LEU A 84 -5.08 -17.45 -10.18
C LEU A 84 -3.59 -17.08 -10.24
N ASN A 85 -3.03 -16.55 -9.15
CA ASN A 85 -1.58 -16.31 -9.05
C ASN A 85 -0.76 -17.60 -9.19
N SER A 86 -1.32 -18.75 -8.80
CA SER A 86 -0.65 -20.05 -8.93
C SER A 86 -0.81 -20.74 -10.30
N GLU A 87 -1.71 -20.26 -11.17
CA GLU A 87 -2.04 -20.94 -12.44
C GLU A 87 -1.04 -20.62 -13.56
N ALA A 88 -0.29 -21.59 -14.10
CA ALA A 88 0.78 -21.32 -15.08
C ALA A 88 0.37 -20.49 -16.33
N ASN A 89 -0.89 -20.57 -16.77
CA ASN A 89 -1.37 -19.94 -18.01
C ASN A 89 -1.91 -18.51 -17.82
N VAL A 90 -1.81 -17.95 -16.61
CA VAL A 90 -2.26 -16.59 -16.33
C VAL A 90 -1.03 -15.69 -16.30
N ASP A 91 -1.04 -14.63 -17.11
CA ASP A 91 0.09 -13.71 -17.27
C ASP A 91 -0.01 -12.51 -16.31
N SER A 92 -1.22 -11.99 -16.13
CA SER A 92 -1.50 -10.81 -15.28
C SER A 92 -2.96 -10.76 -14.84
N LEU A 93 -3.19 -10.08 -13.73
CA LEU A 93 -4.52 -9.85 -13.15
C LEU A 93 -4.85 -8.37 -13.19
N TYR A 94 -6.09 -8.03 -13.54
CA TYR A 94 -6.61 -6.66 -13.47
C TYR A 94 -7.82 -6.65 -12.56
N ILE A 95 -7.83 -5.74 -11.60
CA ILE A 95 -8.92 -5.57 -10.65
C ILE A 95 -9.44 -4.16 -10.77
N GLU A 96 -10.74 -4.00 -10.93
CA GLU A 96 -11.39 -2.70 -10.95
C GLU A 96 -12.25 -2.52 -9.71
N GLY A 97 -12.06 -1.41 -8.99
CA GLY A 97 -12.86 -1.07 -7.82
C GLY A 97 -12.35 0.21 -7.16
N ARG A 98 -13.10 0.69 -6.16
CA ARG A 98 -12.73 1.88 -5.39
C ARG A 98 -11.46 1.64 -4.56
N ILE A 99 -10.48 2.53 -4.69
CA ILE A 99 -9.30 2.61 -3.81
C ILE A 99 -9.53 3.75 -2.82
N GLN A 100 -9.70 3.44 -1.54
CA GLN A 100 -10.08 4.45 -0.53
C GLN A 100 -9.08 5.60 -0.38
N ALA A 101 -7.78 5.31 -0.53
CA ALA A 101 -6.71 6.30 -0.45
C ALA A 101 -6.65 7.28 -1.63
N VAL A 102 -7.46 7.07 -2.68
CA VAL A 102 -7.36 7.83 -3.93
C VAL A 102 -8.74 8.35 -4.33
N ASP A 103 -8.87 9.68 -4.35
CA ASP A 103 -10.07 10.33 -4.86
C ASP A 103 -10.18 10.15 -6.39
N ASN A 104 -11.41 10.27 -6.91
CA ASN A 104 -11.58 10.38 -8.35
C ASN A 104 -10.98 11.70 -8.82
N CYS A 105 -10.14 11.60 -9.83
CA CYS A 105 -9.54 12.71 -10.52
C CYS A 105 -9.70 12.48 -12.03
N ASP A 106 -9.34 13.47 -12.85
CA ASP A 106 -9.45 13.38 -14.30
C ASP A 106 -8.55 12.28 -14.90
N LYS A 107 -7.57 11.81 -14.12
CA LYS A 107 -6.71 10.68 -14.47
C LYS A 107 -7.16 9.41 -13.77
N GLN A 108 -7.12 8.30 -14.50
CA GLN A 108 -7.38 7.00 -13.91
C GLN A 108 -6.14 6.55 -13.13
N VAL A 109 -6.27 6.30 -11.83
CA VAL A 109 -5.15 5.80 -11.01
C VAL A 109 -5.08 4.28 -11.08
N VAL A 110 -3.88 3.76 -11.30
CA VAL A 110 -3.62 2.32 -11.33
C VAL A 110 -2.48 1.97 -10.37
N ILE A 111 -2.78 1.20 -9.33
CA ILE A 111 -1.76 0.61 -8.46
C ILE A 111 -1.29 -0.68 -9.10
N VAL A 112 0.02 -0.81 -9.29
CA VAL A 112 0.67 -2.00 -9.85
C VAL A 112 1.36 -2.73 -8.70
N ASP A 113 0.79 -3.87 -8.31
CA ASP A 113 1.43 -4.81 -7.39
C ASP A 113 2.44 -5.65 -8.17
N THR A 114 3.74 -5.40 -7.98
CA THR A 114 4.79 -6.16 -8.69
C THR A 114 5.09 -7.46 -7.95
N PRO A 115 5.48 -8.55 -8.63
CA PRO A 115 6.02 -9.73 -7.95
C PRO A 115 7.16 -9.36 -6.99
N GLY A 116 7.15 -9.93 -5.79
CA GLY A 116 8.27 -9.74 -4.85
C GLY A 116 9.53 -10.41 -5.37
N THR A 117 10.71 -9.87 -5.10
CA THR A 117 12.02 -10.47 -5.49
C THR A 117 12.39 -11.68 -4.63
N ASN A 118 11.42 -12.54 -4.35
CA ASN A 118 11.32 -13.34 -3.13
C ASN A 118 12.23 -14.57 -3.06
N ASN A 119 13.30 -14.61 -3.84
CA ASN A 119 14.45 -15.46 -3.61
C ASN A 119 15.61 -14.80 -4.35
N SER A 120 16.73 -14.57 -3.66
CA SER A 120 18.05 -14.37 -4.27
C SER A 120 18.48 -15.53 -5.20
N LEU A 121 17.62 -16.54 -5.37
CA LEU A 121 17.75 -17.70 -6.25
C LEU A 121 16.77 -17.71 -7.44
N ASP A 122 15.71 -16.89 -7.47
CA ASP A 122 14.73 -16.91 -8.58
C ASP A 122 14.77 -15.62 -9.41
N ILE A 123 15.73 -15.62 -10.35
CA ILE A 123 15.98 -14.58 -11.35
C ILE A 123 14.70 -14.17 -12.10
N THR A 124 13.74 -15.09 -12.22
CA THR A 124 12.49 -14.92 -12.97
C THR A 124 11.63 -13.79 -12.41
N HIS A 125 11.45 -13.72 -11.09
CA HIS A 125 10.64 -12.66 -10.46
C HIS A 125 11.29 -11.28 -10.55
N MET A 126 12.61 -11.23 -10.39
CA MET A 126 13.38 -10.00 -10.52
C MET A 126 13.31 -9.45 -11.96
N ASN A 127 13.38 -10.32 -12.96
CA ASN A 127 13.23 -9.95 -14.36
C ASN A 127 11.85 -9.36 -14.66
N VAL A 128 10.76 -9.97 -14.16
CA VAL A 128 9.40 -9.43 -14.36
C VAL A 128 9.27 -8.03 -13.75
N THR A 129 9.80 -7.82 -12.54
CA THR A 129 9.79 -6.49 -11.91
C THR A 129 10.60 -5.48 -12.72
N TYR A 130 11.77 -5.84 -13.22
CA TYR A 130 12.58 -4.98 -14.08
C TYR A 130 11.93 -4.69 -15.43
N GLU A 131 11.30 -5.67 -16.08
CA GLU A 131 10.57 -5.47 -17.34
C GLU A 131 9.37 -4.51 -17.16
N LEU A 132 8.64 -4.64 -16.05
CA LEU A 132 7.56 -3.72 -15.71
C LEU A 132 8.09 -2.32 -15.45
N MET A 133 9.20 -2.21 -14.72
CA MET A 133 9.87 -0.94 -14.45
C MET A 133 10.36 -0.26 -15.73
N GLU A 134 10.89 -1.00 -16.69
CA GLU A 134 11.36 -0.40 -17.94
C GLU A 134 10.22 0.21 -18.76
N LYS A 135 9.03 -0.38 -18.67
CA LYS A 135 7.80 0.16 -19.29
C LYS A 135 7.26 1.41 -18.59
N VAL A 136 7.78 1.78 -17.41
CA VAL A 136 7.41 3.01 -16.69
C VAL A 136 7.95 4.23 -17.45
N LYS A 137 7.06 5.00 -18.09
CA LYS A 137 7.41 6.27 -18.74
C LYS A 137 7.18 7.49 -17.84
N ALA A 138 6.18 7.41 -16.98
CA ALA A 138 5.79 8.44 -16.03
C ALA A 138 4.96 7.80 -14.91
N GLY A 139 4.93 8.45 -13.74
CA GLY A 139 4.11 8.01 -12.60
C GLY A 139 4.85 8.15 -11.28
N LEU A 140 4.47 7.29 -10.32
CA LEU A 140 5.05 7.22 -8.99
C LEU A 140 5.59 5.80 -8.74
N ILE A 141 6.82 5.70 -8.26
CA ILE A 141 7.36 4.47 -7.67
C ILE A 141 7.24 4.60 -6.16
N VAL A 142 6.55 3.67 -5.50
CA VAL A 142 6.48 3.56 -4.05
C VAL A 142 7.40 2.42 -3.64
N TYR A 143 8.50 2.74 -2.97
CA TYR A 143 9.48 1.75 -2.53
C TYR A 143 9.31 1.48 -1.04
N LEU A 144 8.92 0.25 -0.68
CA LEU A 144 8.69 -0.16 0.70
C LEU A 144 9.94 -0.76 1.33
N ILE A 145 10.30 -0.22 2.48
CA ILE A 145 11.40 -0.67 3.33
C ILE A 145 10.81 -1.15 4.66
N ASN A 146 11.30 -2.27 5.17
CA ASN A 146 11.00 -2.71 6.53
C ASN A 146 11.86 -1.92 7.54
N ALA A 147 11.23 -1.22 8.48
CA ALA A 147 11.89 -0.41 9.51
C ALA A 147 12.92 -1.20 10.34
N THR A 148 12.68 -2.50 10.57
CA THR A 148 13.52 -3.34 11.44
C THR A 148 14.66 -4.06 10.70
N GLN A 149 14.69 -4.00 9.36
CA GLN A 149 15.55 -4.85 8.53
C GLN A 149 16.24 -4.12 7.36
N PHE A 150 16.22 -2.79 7.33
CA PHE A 150 16.83 -2.04 6.23
C PHE A 150 18.37 -2.15 6.23
N GLY A 151 18.98 -2.14 5.04
CA GLY A 151 20.45 -2.20 4.88
C GLY A 151 21.07 -3.60 4.92
N ILE A 152 20.27 -4.66 4.95
CA ILE A 152 20.74 -6.06 4.83
C ILE A 152 20.82 -6.43 3.34
N ASN A 153 21.80 -5.90 2.61
CA ASN A 153 22.33 -6.20 1.25
C ASN A 153 21.41 -6.57 0.05
N ASP A 154 20.24 -7.17 0.22
CA ASP A 154 19.39 -7.71 -0.85
C ASP A 154 18.60 -6.63 -1.61
N ASP A 155 18.45 -5.44 -1.02
CA ASP A 155 17.66 -4.32 -1.56
C ASP A 155 18.48 -3.36 -2.46
N LEU A 156 19.80 -3.35 -2.31
CA LEU A 156 20.71 -2.41 -2.97
C LEU A 156 20.60 -2.46 -4.50
N LYS A 157 20.64 -3.65 -5.11
CA LYS A 157 20.59 -3.80 -6.58
C LYS A 157 19.30 -3.22 -7.17
N LEU A 158 18.17 -3.53 -6.55
CA LEU A 158 16.85 -3.06 -6.96
C LEU A 158 16.76 -1.54 -6.81
N LEU A 159 17.20 -1.01 -5.66
CA LEU A 159 17.14 0.42 -5.38
C LEU A 159 18.09 1.22 -6.28
N SER A 160 19.28 0.71 -6.62
CA SER A 160 20.18 1.31 -7.62
C SER A 160 19.58 1.33 -9.03
N HIS A 161 18.86 0.28 -9.42
CA HIS A 161 18.15 0.26 -10.69
C HIS A 161 17.01 1.29 -10.72
N ILE A 162 16.24 1.40 -9.63
CA ILE A 162 15.22 2.44 -9.45
C ILE A 162 15.86 3.84 -9.54
N ALA A 163 16.99 4.06 -8.86
CA ALA A 163 17.71 5.34 -8.89
C ALA A 163 18.06 5.76 -10.32
N THR A 164 18.56 4.82 -11.12
CA THR A 164 18.89 5.05 -12.53
C THR A 164 17.64 5.45 -13.33
N LYS A 165 16.52 4.75 -13.12
CA LYS A 165 15.26 5.05 -13.81
C LYS A 165 14.70 6.43 -13.44
N VAL A 166 14.69 6.77 -12.15
CA VAL A 166 14.21 8.05 -11.63
C VAL A 166 15.07 9.19 -12.20
N ASN A 167 16.39 9.08 -12.10
CA ASN A 167 17.34 10.09 -12.57
C ASN A 167 17.26 10.32 -14.10
N ASN A 168 17.06 9.25 -14.87
CA ASN A 168 16.94 9.33 -16.34
C ASN A 168 15.54 9.75 -16.83
N SER A 169 14.56 9.91 -15.94
CA SER A 169 13.17 10.21 -16.32
C SER A 169 12.88 11.69 -16.60
N ASN A 170 13.84 12.59 -16.36
CA ASN A 170 13.66 14.05 -16.43
C ASN A 170 12.43 14.54 -15.63
N GLY A 171 12.23 14.02 -14.42
CA GLY A 171 11.12 14.39 -13.52
C GLY A 171 9.77 13.74 -13.85
N LYS A 172 9.70 12.87 -14.87
CA LYS A 172 8.45 12.18 -15.22
C LYS A 172 8.11 11.06 -14.23
N VAL A 173 9.12 10.44 -13.63
CA VAL A 173 8.97 9.38 -12.62
C VAL A 173 9.39 9.95 -11.27
N ASN A 174 8.45 9.99 -10.34
CA ASN A 174 8.70 10.37 -8.95
C ASN A 174 8.89 9.11 -8.09
N ILE A 175 9.52 9.27 -6.94
CA ILE A 175 9.70 8.18 -5.97
C ILE A 175 9.25 8.61 -4.57
N LEU A 176 8.51 7.73 -3.92
CA LEU A 176 8.15 7.80 -2.50
C LEU A 176 8.77 6.60 -1.79
N ILE A 177 9.55 6.86 -0.75
CA ILE A 177 10.05 5.83 0.16
C ILE A 177 9.03 5.66 1.29
N VAL A 178 8.58 4.43 1.52
CA VAL A 178 7.65 4.10 2.60
C VAL A 178 8.36 3.18 3.57
N VAL A 179 8.55 3.62 4.81
CA VAL A 179 9.19 2.82 5.87
C VAL A 179 8.08 2.16 6.68
N ASN A 180 7.81 0.90 6.39
CA ASN A 180 6.73 0.15 7.00
C ASN A 180 7.19 -0.58 8.28
N LYS A 181 6.22 -1.00 9.10
CA LYS A 181 6.40 -1.70 10.37
C LYS A 181 7.06 -0.87 11.47
N ILE A 182 6.76 0.43 11.49
CA ILE A 182 7.20 1.29 12.60
C ILE A 182 6.62 0.83 13.95
N ASP A 183 5.51 0.08 13.93
CA ASP A 183 4.92 -0.54 15.11
C ASP A 183 5.77 -1.67 15.73
N GLU A 184 6.76 -2.18 14.99
CA GLU A 184 7.70 -3.19 15.50
C GLU A 184 8.98 -2.55 16.08
N LEU A 185 9.16 -1.23 15.95
CA LEU A 185 10.28 -0.54 16.56
C LEU A 185 10.10 -0.48 18.07
N ASP A 186 11.19 -0.72 18.79
CA ASP A 186 11.22 -0.60 20.24
C ASP A 186 11.68 0.82 20.60
N ASP A 187 10.75 1.71 20.93
CA ASP A 187 11.04 3.13 21.19
C ASP A 187 12.11 3.35 22.28
N GLU A 188 12.29 2.39 23.22
CA GLU A 188 13.33 2.46 24.26
C GLU A 188 14.74 2.17 23.71
N LYS A 189 14.84 1.47 22.58
CA LYS A 189 16.09 1.05 21.95
C LYS A 189 16.38 1.76 20.63
N GLU A 190 15.33 2.05 19.86
CA GLU A 190 15.38 2.50 18.47
C GLU A 190 14.37 3.61 18.25
N CYS A 191 14.82 4.86 18.32
CA CYS A 191 13.97 6.01 18.04
C CYS A 191 13.58 6.08 16.55
N ILE A 192 12.28 6.22 16.26
CA ILE A 192 11.71 6.37 14.91
C ILE A 192 12.46 7.44 14.10
N GLU A 193 12.73 8.61 14.69
CA GLU A 193 13.43 9.70 14.01
C GLU A 193 14.83 9.29 13.54
N THR A 194 15.56 8.54 14.38
CA THR A 194 16.90 8.04 14.03
C THR A 194 16.81 7.00 12.91
N THR A 195 15.84 6.09 12.98
CA THR A 195 15.59 5.09 11.95
C THR A 195 15.29 5.74 10.61
N ILE A 196 14.41 6.73 10.57
CA ILE A 196 14.06 7.46 9.34
C ILE A 196 15.25 8.23 8.78
N ASN A 197 16.05 8.88 9.63
CA ASN A 197 17.28 9.55 9.21
C ASN A 197 18.31 8.58 8.62
N ASN A 198 18.42 7.36 9.17
CA ASN A 198 19.32 6.33 8.65
C ASN A 198 18.85 5.81 7.29
N VAL A 199 17.53 5.56 7.12
CA VAL A 199 16.94 5.18 5.83
C VAL A 199 17.13 6.31 4.80
N TYR A 200 16.93 7.57 5.19
CA TYR A 200 17.14 8.71 4.31
C TYR A 200 18.59 8.73 3.77
N LYS A 201 19.58 8.65 4.66
CA LYS A 201 21.00 8.59 4.27
C LYS A 201 21.31 7.39 3.39
N TYR A 202 20.73 6.23 3.69
CA TYR A 202 20.89 5.03 2.88
C TYR A 202 20.42 5.23 1.43
N VAL A 203 19.22 5.78 1.24
CA VAL A 203 18.63 6.05 -0.08
C VAL A 203 19.40 7.16 -0.82
N GLU A 204 19.83 8.21 -0.10
CA GLU A 204 20.64 9.29 -0.67
C GLU A 204 22.01 8.78 -1.16
N ASN A 205 22.67 7.92 -0.39
CA ASN A 205 23.95 7.31 -0.76
C ASN A 205 23.86 6.44 -2.02
N ILE A 206 22.69 5.87 -2.30
CA ILE A 206 22.43 5.11 -3.54
C ILE A 206 22.28 6.04 -4.75
N GLY A 207 22.06 7.34 -4.54
CA GLY A 207 22.04 8.37 -5.59
C GLY A 207 20.65 8.90 -5.93
N ILE A 208 19.65 8.68 -5.07
CA ILE A 208 18.32 9.29 -5.20
C ILE A 208 18.31 10.54 -4.32
N LYS A 209 18.35 11.73 -4.92
CA LYS A 209 18.50 13.00 -4.18
C LYS A 209 17.19 13.68 -3.82
N ASN A 210 16.16 13.51 -4.65
CA ASN A 210 14.87 14.16 -4.48
C ASN A 210 13.79 13.09 -4.28
N PHE A 211 13.54 12.74 -3.02
CA PHE A 211 12.52 11.78 -2.64
C PHE A 211 11.82 12.19 -1.35
N SER A 212 10.58 11.76 -1.20
CA SER A 212 9.85 11.86 0.07
C SER A 212 9.95 10.53 0.81
N ILE A 213 9.95 10.59 2.14
CA ILE A 213 9.96 9.42 3.01
C ILE A 213 8.80 9.51 3.99
N ILE A 214 8.00 8.44 4.10
CA ILE A 214 6.86 8.39 5.03
C ILE A 214 6.96 7.11 5.88
N PRO A 215 7.09 7.22 7.22
CA PRO A 215 6.93 6.09 8.13
C PRO A 215 5.47 5.65 8.21
N ILE A 216 5.21 4.34 8.18
CA ILE A 216 3.87 3.80 8.33
C ILE A 216 3.79 2.51 9.17
N SER A 217 2.59 2.24 9.68
CA SER A 217 2.16 0.89 10.05
C SER A 217 1.00 0.43 9.17
N ALA A 218 1.32 -0.30 8.10
CA ALA A 218 0.31 -0.80 7.16
C ALA A 218 -0.68 -1.78 7.81
N LEU A 219 -0.21 -2.62 8.74
CA LEU A 219 -1.07 -3.61 9.39
C LEU A 219 -2.05 -2.94 10.36
N ALA A 220 -1.61 -1.95 11.15
CA ALA A 220 -2.50 -1.17 11.99
C ALA A 220 -3.58 -0.47 11.15
N ALA A 221 -3.16 0.22 10.07
CA ALA A 221 -4.08 0.88 9.14
C ALA A 221 -5.12 -0.09 8.55
N LYS A 222 -4.69 -1.27 8.08
CA LYS A 222 -5.58 -2.32 7.57
C LYS A 222 -6.64 -2.70 8.62
N LEU A 223 -6.23 -2.96 9.86
CA LEU A 223 -7.14 -3.41 10.92
C LEU A 223 -8.13 -2.32 11.33
N PHE A 224 -7.69 -1.06 11.40
CA PHE A 224 -8.57 0.08 11.66
C PHE A 224 -9.62 0.23 10.55
N ASN A 225 -9.22 0.14 9.28
CA ASN A 225 -10.14 0.17 8.14
C ASN A 225 -11.17 -0.96 8.20
N SER A 226 -10.74 -2.20 8.45
CA SER A 226 -11.65 -3.34 8.58
C SER A 226 -12.77 -3.08 9.59
N ILE A 227 -12.41 -2.54 10.77
CA ILE A 227 -13.38 -2.20 11.81
C ILE A 227 -14.29 -1.03 11.41
N LEU A 228 -13.74 0.02 10.81
CA LEU A 228 -14.53 1.19 10.36
C LEU A 228 -15.57 0.81 9.29
N MET A 229 -15.26 -0.19 8.47
CA MET A 229 -16.17 -0.77 7.47
C MET A 229 -17.12 -1.84 8.04
N GLY A 230 -17.04 -2.14 9.33
CA GLY A 230 -17.90 -3.14 9.98
C GLY A 230 -17.55 -4.60 9.64
N LYS A 231 -16.30 -4.87 9.23
CA LYS A 231 -15.80 -6.22 8.99
C LYS A 231 -15.37 -6.87 10.31
N GLY A 232 -15.59 -8.19 10.40
CA GLY A 232 -15.10 -8.98 11.54
C GLY A 232 -13.58 -9.16 11.50
N LEU A 233 -12.97 -9.30 12.68
CA LEU A 233 -11.56 -9.64 12.83
C LEU A 233 -11.42 -11.10 13.31
N THR A 234 -10.37 -11.77 12.87
CA THR A 234 -9.93 -13.03 13.50
C THR A 234 -9.42 -12.79 14.92
N ARG A 235 -9.26 -13.85 15.71
CA ARG A 235 -8.71 -13.75 17.08
C ARG A 235 -7.32 -13.11 17.13
N LYS A 236 -6.46 -13.40 16.15
CA LYS A 236 -5.11 -12.81 16.07
C LYS A 236 -5.19 -11.33 15.71
N GLU A 237 -5.99 -10.99 14.71
CA GLU A 237 -6.21 -9.60 14.29
C GLU A 237 -6.84 -8.75 15.39
N MET A 238 -7.74 -9.32 16.18
CA MET A 238 -8.33 -8.63 17.34
C MET A 238 -7.27 -8.26 18.38
N LYS A 239 -6.35 -9.18 18.70
CA LYS A 239 -5.24 -8.89 19.63
C LYS A 239 -4.32 -7.79 19.07
N ASN A 240 -3.97 -7.89 17.80
CA ASN A 240 -3.15 -6.89 17.12
C ASN A 240 -3.85 -5.53 17.09
N PHE A 241 -5.15 -5.47 16.77
CA PHE A 241 -5.94 -4.24 16.78
C PHE A 241 -5.86 -3.55 18.13
N ILE A 242 -6.04 -4.28 19.24
CA ILE A 242 -6.01 -3.69 20.59
C ILE A 242 -4.62 -3.08 20.85
N SER A 243 -3.56 -3.83 20.57
CA SER A 243 -2.17 -3.35 20.73
C SER A 243 -1.89 -2.11 19.89
N TYR A 244 -2.30 -2.10 18.63
CA TYR A 244 -2.08 -0.97 17.73
C TYR A 244 -2.94 0.23 18.09
N TYR A 245 -4.18 0.02 18.52
CA TYR A 245 -5.02 1.10 19.00
C TYR A 245 -4.39 1.78 20.21
N GLU A 246 -3.82 1.02 21.15
CA GLU A 246 -3.09 1.60 22.29
C GLU A 246 -1.83 2.37 21.84
N LEU A 247 -1.08 1.81 20.88
CA LEU A 247 0.13 2.45 20.34
C LEU A 247 -0.16 3.77 19.61
N PHE A 248 -1.17 3.79 18.73
CA PHE A 248 -1.43 4.93 17.84
C PHE A 248 -2.47 5.92 18.38
N ASN A 249 -3.29 5.55 19.36
CA ASN A 249 -4.27 6.46 19.96
C ASN A 249 -3.66 7.20 21.16
N HIS A 250 -2.71 8.09 20.89
CA HIS A 250 -2.15 8.94 21.94
C HIS A 250 -3.21 9.93 22.45
N LYS A 251 -3.46 9.92 23.76
CA LYS A 251 -4.58 10.67 24.38
C LYS A 251 -4.22 12.10 24.80
N ASP A 252 -2.99 12.51 24.54
CA ASP A 252 -2.49 13.78 25.00
C ASP A 252 -3.10 14.88 24.12
N TYR A 253 -4.03 15.64 24.70
CA TYR A 253 -4.69 16.82 24.12
C TYR A 253 -5.85 16.59 23.13
N ASP A 254 -6.79 15.68 23.44
CA ASP A 254 -8.08 15.67 22.73
C ASP A 254 -9.01 16.82 23.18
N VAL A 255 -8.81 17.99 22.58
CA VAL A 255 -9.62 19.22 22.80
C VAL A 255 -11.11 19.05 22.54
N ARG A 256 -11.52 18.03 21.77
CA ARG A 256 -12.93 17.78 21.45
C ARG A 256 -13.71 17.25 22.64
N LYS A 257 -13.05 16.56 23.58
CA LYS A 257 -13.66 16.16 24.86
C LYS A 257 -14.11 17.35 25.69
N PHE A 258 -13.52 18.52 25.44
CA PHE A 258 -13.83 19.78 26.11
C PHE A 258 -14.67 20.71 25.22
N SER A 259 -14.99 20.30 23.99
CA SER A 259 -15.74 21.12 23.04
C SER A 259 -17.25 20.92 23.23
N ILE A 260 -17.98 22.01 23.47
CA ILE A 260 -19.44 22.03 23.45
C ILE A 260 -19.85 22.66 22.10
N ILE A 261 -20.26 21.83 21.14
CA ILE A 261 -20.72 22.29 19.83
C ILE A 261 -22.27 22.28 19.85
N GLY A 262 -22.88 23.46 19.68
CA GLY A 262 -24.33 23.61 19.64
C GLY A 262 -24.95 22.96 18.40
N SER A 263 -25.98 22.15 18.60
CA SER A 263 -26.90 21.56 17.62
C SER A 263 -26.40 20.50 16.63
N THR A 264 -25.10 20.20 16.55
CA THR A 264 -24.63 18.97 15.89
C THR A 264 -24.27 17.98 16.99
N GLN A 265 -25.19 17.10 17.38
CA GLN A 265 -24.80 15.89 18.09
C GLN A 265 -23.87 15.14 17.15
N VAL A 266 -22.56 15.21 17.40
CA VAL A 266 -21.63 14.22 16.84
C VAL A 266 -22.09 12.91 17.47
N GLU A 267 -22.94 12.16 16.77
CA GLU A 267 -23.36 10.84 17.22
C GLU A 267 -22.07 10.08 17.51
N ASN A 268 -21.83 9.79 18.79
CA ASN A 268 -20.72 8.95 19.19
C ASN A 268 -21.03 7.55 18.65
N GLN A 269 -20.61 7.27 17.42
CA GLN A 269 -20.72 5.96 16.84
C GLN A 269 -19.66 5.07 17.47
N TYR A 270 -20.11 3.96 18.05
CA TYR A 270 -19.25 2.96 18.67
C TYR A 270 -19.19 1.69 17.85
N VAL A 271 -18.07 0.99 17.92
CA VAL A 271 -17.93 -0.39 17.43
C VAL A 271 -17.51 -1.28 18.60
N ALA A 272 -18.15 -2.44 18.73
CA ALA A 272 -17.80 -3.45 19.71
C ALA A 272 -16.74 -4.39 19.12
N ILE A 273 -15.66 -4.61 19.85
CA ILE A 273 -14.55 -5.49 19.45
C ILE A 273 -14.17 -6.32 20.67
N GLY A 274 -14.48 -7.61 20.63
CA GLY A 274 -14.48 -8.45 21.83
C GLY A 274 -15.46 -7.89 22.87
N ASP A 275 -15.00 -7.75 24.11
CA ASP A 275 -15.79 -7.21 25.22
C ASP A 275 -15.71 -5.68 25.33
N ASN A 276 -14.89 -5.03 24.49
CA ASN A 276 -14.62 -3.60 24.56
C ASN A 276 -15.44 -2.80 23.53
N LYS A 277 -15.74 -1.54 23.87
CA LYS A 277 -16.38 -0.57 22.95
C LYS A 277 -15.42 0.55 22.61
N TYR A 278 -15.25 0.81 21.31
CA TYR A 278 -14.36 1.84 20.78
C TYR A 278 -15.17 2.89 20.04
N LYS A 279 -14.82 4.17 20.19
CA LYS A 279 -15.42 5.23 19.38
C LYS A 279 -14.82 5.18 17.98
N LYS A 280 -15.65 5.25 16.93
CA LYS A 280 -15.16 5.31 15.54
C LYS A 280 -14.21 6.48 15.31
N ILE A 281 -14.46 7.63 15.94
CA ILE A 281 -13.62 8.81 15.79
C ILE A 281 -12.22 8.63 16.38
N ASP A 282 -12.08 7.88 17.48
CA ASP A 282 -10.78 7.60 18.09
C ASP A 282 -9.99 6.63 17.21
N ILE A 283 -10.68 5.68 16.56
CA ILE A 283 -10.07 4.77 15.58
C ILE A 283 -9.60 5.55 14.34
N LEU A 284 -10.37 6.54 13.87
CA LEU A 284 -9.97 7.41 12.76
C LEU A 284 -8.70 8.22 13.10
N MET A 285 -8.59 8.74 14.33
CA MET A 285 -7.37 9.43 14.77
C MET A 285 -6.18 8.49 14.89
N ALA A 286 -6.38 7.31 15.47
CA ALA A 286 -5.34 6.30 15.51
C ALA A 286 -4.88 5.94 14.09
N MET A 287 -5.81 5.87 13.12
CA MET A 287 -5.50 5.66 11.71
C MET A 287 -4.66 6.78 11.10
N GLU A 288 -4.93 8.05 11.41
CA GLU A 288 -4.09 9.17 10.98
C GLU A 288 -2.65 9.01 11.48
N ASN A 289 -2.47 8.57 12.73
CA ASN A 289 -1.16 8.35 13.34
C ASN A 289 -0.40 7.14 12.80
N THR A 290 -1.04 6.27 12.00
CA THR A 290 -0.34 5.18 11.30
C THR A 290 0.47 5.64 10.09
N GLY A 291 0.33 6.91 9.67
CA GLY A 291 1.01 7.48 8.50
C GLY A 291 0.41 7.12 7.13
N ILE A 292 -0.56 6.18 7.06
CA ILE A 292 -1.18 5.79 5.78
C ILE A 292 -1.95 6.93 5.11
N THR A 293 -2.51 7.85 5.91
CA THR A 293 -3.24 9.03 5.41
C THR A 293 -2.30 10.04 4.77
N LEU A 294 -1.06 10.16 5.26
CA LEU A 294 -0.02 10.98 4.64
C LEU A 294 0.39 10.41 3.27
N VAL A 295 0.51 9.09 3.15
CA VAL A 295 0.75 8.43 1.85
C VAL A 295 -0.40 8.73 0.88
N SER A 296 -1.63 8.65 1.36
CA SER A 296 -2.83 8.95 0.55
C SER A 296 -2.82 10.41 0.06
N GLY A 297 -2.51 11.36 0.95
CA GLY A 297 -2.35 12.78 0.62
C GLY A 297 -1.25 13.04 -0.41
N PHE A 298 -0.09 12.38 -0.25
CA PHE A 298 1.01 12.48 -1.21
C PHE A 298 0.64 11.93 -2.60
N ILE A 299 -0.04 10.78 -2.65
CA ILE A 299 -0.54 10.21 -3.91
C ILE A 299 -1.50 11.20 -4.58
N LYS A 300 -2.43 11.78 -3.82
CA LYS A 300 -3.40 12.75 -4.34
C LYS A 300 -2.70 13.97 -4.94
N GLU A 301 -1.76 14.58 -4.23
CA GLU A 301 -0.99 15.72 -4.72
C GLU A 301 -0.23 15.39 -6.03
N MET A 302 0.35 14.20 -6.12
CA MET A 302 1.08 13.76 -7.31
C MET A 302 0.18 13.53 -8.53
N VAL A 303 -1.06 13.10 -8.29
CA VAL A 303 -2.04 12.85 -9.35
C VAL A 303 -2.65 14.16 -9.85
N GLU A 304 -2.89 15.14 -8.97
CA GLU A 304 -3.46 16.45 -9.31
C GLU A 304 -2.45 17.37 -10.03
N ASN A 305 -1.16 17.30 -9.68
CA ASN A 305 -0.12 18.19 -10.23
C ASN A 305 0.47 17.76 -11.58
N LYS A 306 -0.07 16.73 -12.25
CA LYS A 306 0.42 16.24 -13.56
C LYS A 306 -0.71 16.16 -14.55
#